data_AF-A0A349PYF5-F1
#
_entry.id   AF-A0A349PYF5-F1
#
_cell.length_a   1.000
_cell.length_b   1.000
_cell.length_c   1.000
_cell.angle_alpha   90.00
_cell.angle_beta   90.00
_cell.angle_gamma   90.00
#
_symmetry.space_group_name_H-M   'P 1'
#
loop_
_entity.id
_entity.type
_entity.pdbx_description
1 polymer ?
#
loop_
_entity_poly.entity_id
_entity_poly.type
_entity_poly.pdbx_seq_one_letter_code
_entity_poly.pdbx_strand_id
1 'polypeptide(L)'
;FFTITDYTSVFFDGLFHTKWMFLFPVLGLMGLYYFTYNYLKTNLYLDAGLSLKHQIAKTEDLTWLNQFGTLGTFLKNDIKLIKRNKRSRTTVVMSLLFLFYGLIFFRENSHQPEVMKIFAGIFVSGGFLFTFGQFVPSWDSSYYPLMMSQNISYKGYLSSKWWLIVIATFISTILASFYLYYGWQVYLTIIVGAIYNIGVNSHLVLLGGAYTKTPIDLESSKGAFGDKKAFNTSAMLLTLPKLLLPILLYGAGSWIMNPNLGLAFVVITGLLGFAFRDKVFSKIEKIYKSEKYATIAAYKQK
;
A
#
# COMPACT_ATOMS: atom_id res chain seq x y z
N PHE A 1 -12.51 -23.18 28.60
CA PHE A 1 -11.25 -23.36 27.87
C PHE A 1 -11.43 -24.51 26.89
N PHE A 2 -10.95 -24.37 25.65
CA PHE A 2 -10.97 -25.44 24.67
C PHE A 2 -9.69 -26.27 24.84
N THR A 3 -9.84 -27.54 25.22
CA THR A 3 -8.70 -28.44 25.47
C THR A 3 -8.61 -29.41 24.31
N ILE A 4 -7.59 -29.23 23.47
CA ILE A 4 -7.40 -30.05 22.26
C ILE A 4 -7.18 -31.54 22.59
N THR A 5 -6.67 -31.83 23.78
CA THR A 5 -6.40 -33.17 24.32
C THR A 5 -7.64 -34.04 24.40
N ASP A 6 -8.81 -33.47 24.68
CA ASP A 6 -10.06 -34.22 24.84
C ASP A 6 -10.50 -34.85 23.50
N TYR A 7 -10.10 -34.23 22.37
CA TYR A 7 -10.43 -34.73 21.03
C TYR A 7 -9.32 -35.59 20.43
N THR A 8 -8.05 -35.27 20.69
CA THR A 8 -6.92 -36.05 20.15
C THR A 8 -6.70 -37.36 20.89
N SER A 9 -6.96 -37.40 22.21
CA SER A 9 -6.80 -38.59 23.03
C SER A 9 -7.62 -39.78 22.52
N VAL A 10 -8.87 -39.55 22.11
CA VAL A 10 -9.76 -40.60 21.56
C VAL A 10 -9.15 -41.26 20.31
N PHE A 11 -8.52 -40.47 19.43
CA PHE A 11 -7.87 -41.00 18.24
C PHE A 11 -6.61 -41.80 18.57
N PHE A 12 -5.75 -41.28 19.46
CA PHE A 12 -4.51 -41.96 19.83
C PHE A 12 -4.75 -43.23 20.66
N ASP A 13 -5.73 -43.21 21.58
CA ASP A 13 -6.11 -44.38 22.38
C ASP A 13 -6.71 -45.49 21.48
N GLY A 14 -7.54 -45.10 20.52
CA GLY A 14 -8.11 -46.01 19.53
C GLY A 14 -7.06 -46.74 18.68
N LEU A 15 -5.91 -46.11 18.39
CA LEU A 15 -4.80 -46.73 17.66
C LEU A 15 -4.16 -47.89 18.43
N PHE A 16 -4.12 -47.86 19.76
CA PHE A 16 -3.54 -48.92 20.58
C PHE A 16 -4.52 -50.06 20.87
N HIS A 17 -5.80 -49.74 21.05
CA HIS A 17 -6.80 -50.72 21.46
C HIS A 17 -7.56 -51.38 20.30
N THR A 18 -7.49 -50.82 19.08
CA THR A 18 -8.23 -51.34 17.91
C THR A 18 -7.28 -51.79 16.80
N LYS A 19 -7.24 -53.11 16.54
CA LYS A 19 -6.28 -53.77 15.62
C LYS A 19 -6.23 -53.21 14.19
N TRP A 20 -7.30 -52.60 13.69
CA TRP A 20 -7.39 -52.11 12.30
C TRP A 20 -7.17 -50.60 12.16
N MET A 21 -7.15 -49.87 13.28
CA MET A 21 -7.16 -48.40 13.25
C MET A 21 -5.85 -47.79 12.74
N PHE A 22 -4.74 -48.54 12.80
CA PHE A 22 -3.47 -48.15 12.20
C PHE A 22 -3.53 -48.00 10.66
N LEU A 23 -4.52 -48.59 9.99
CA LEU A 23 -4.66 -48.47 8.54
C LEU A 23 -5.01 -47.03 8.12
N PHE A 24 -5.70 -46.26 8.96
CA PHE A 24 -6.07 -44.87 8.66
C PHE A 24 -4.86 -43.96 8.42
N PRO A 25 -3.88 -43.84 9.33
CA PRO A 25 -2.69 -43.02 9.07
C PRO A 25 -1.85 -43.56 7.91
N VAL A 26 -1.80 -44.88 7.70
CA VAL A 26 -1.08 -45.50 6.56
C VAL A 26 -1.73 -45.15 5.22
N LEU A 27 -3.06 -45.24 5.12
CA LEU A 27 -3.82 -44.82 3.94
C LEU A 27 -3.68 -43.31 3.69
N GLY A 28 -3.67 -42.50 4.76
CA GLY A 28 -3.42 -41.06 4.67
C GLY A 28 -2.03 -40.76 4.10
N LEU A 29 -1.00 -41.46 4.56
CA LEU A 29 0.36 -41.34 4.03
C LEU A 29 0.45 -41.78 2.56
N MET A 30 -0.18 -42.89 2.18
CA MET A 30 -0.21 -43.35 0.79
C MET A 30 -0.94 -42.34 -0.12
N GLY A 31 -2.05 -41.77 0.36
CA GLY A 31 -2.78 -40.72 -0.36
C GLY A 31 -1.92 -39.48 -0.56
N LEU A 32 -1.29 -38.97 0.50
CA LEU A 32 -0.37 -37.83 0.43
C LEU A 32 0.77 -38.10 -0.54
N TYR A 33 1.42 -39.27 -0.44
CA TYR A 33 2.48 -39.67 -1.37
C TYR A 33 2.00 -39.66 -2.82
N TYR A 34 0.85 -40.29 -3.10
CA TYR A 34 0.27 -40.33 -4.44
C TYR A 34 -0.01 -38.93 -5.00
N PHE A 35 -0.65 -38.07 -4.23
CA PHE A 35 -0.94 -36.70 -4.65
C PHE A 35 0.32 -35.88 -4.85
N THR A 36 1.29 -35.95 -3.93
CA THR A 36 2.56 -35.24 -4.04
C THR A 36 3.38 -35.73 -5.23
N TYR A 37 3.48 -37.05 -5.44
CA TYR A 37 4.19 -37.62 -6.56
C TYR A 37 3.57 -37.20 -7.90
N ASN A 38 2.25 -37.28 -8.03
CA ASN A 38 1.58 -36.90 -9.27
C ASN A 38 1.66 -35.39 -9.51
N TYR A 39 1.49 -34.57 -8.47
CA TYR A 39 1.68 -33.12 -8.55
C TYR A 39 3.11 -32.77 -8.99
N LEU A 40 4.13 -33.36 -8.39
CA LEU A 40 5.51 -33.11 -8.76
C LEU A 40 5.78 -33.59 -10.18
N LYS A 41 5.40 -34.82 -10.54
CA LYS A 41 5.60 -35.38 -11.89
C LYS A 41 4.95 -34.54 -12.99
N THR A 42 3.73 -34.06 -12.79
CA THR A 42 3.02 -33.23 -13.77
C THR A 42 3.57 -31.80 -13.83
N ASN A 43 4.22 -31.30 -12.78
CA ASN A 43 4.76 -29.94 -12.72
C ASN A 43 6.30 -29.88 -12.78
N LEU A 44 6.98 -31.01 -13.03
CA LEU A 44 8.44 -31.12 -13.12
C LEU A 44 8.99 -30.62 -14.48
N TYR A 45 8.48 -29.50 -14.98
CA TYR A 45 9.02 -28.85 -16.17
C TYR A 45 9.96 -27.73 -15.74
N LEU A 46 11.27 -27.99 -15.77
CA LEU A 46 12.32 -26.98 -15.55
C LEU A 46 12.11 -25.75 -16.45
N ASP A 47 11.61 -25.98 -17.66
CA ASP A 47 11.36 -24.92 -18.65
C ASP A 47 10.10 -24.11 -18.37
N ALA A 48 9.08 -24.67 -17.70
CA ALA A 48 7.85 -23.94 -17.38
C ALA A 48 8.02 -22.94 -16.23
N GLY A 49 8.99 -23.18 -15.34
CA GLY A 49 9.37 -22.24 -14.28
C GLY A 49 10.26 -21.09 -14.77
N LEU A 50 10.94 -21.26 -15.91
CA LEU A 50 11.84 -20.28 -16.52
C LEU A 50 11.25 -19.57 -17.74
N SER A 51 10.22 -20.14 -18.38
CA SER A 51 9.51 -19.48 -19.47
C SER A 51 8.63 -18.37 -18.90
N LEU A 52 9.05 -17.11 -19.09
CA LEU A 52 8.21 -15.94 -18.87
C LEU A 52 6.91 -16.13 -19.64
N LYS A 53 5.80 -16.36 -18.93
CA LYS A 53 4.45 -16.45 -19.52
C LYS A 53 4.18 -15.14 -20.27
N HIS A 54 4.36 -15.15 -21.59
CA HIS A 54 3.98 -14.04 -22.44
C HIS A 54 2.45 -14.04 -22.55
N GLN A 55 1.79 -13.31 -21.65
CA GLN A 55 0.42 -12.90 -21.91
C GLN A 55 0.42 -11.96 -23.11
N ILE A 56 -0.37 -12.30 -24.13
CA ILE A 56 -0.63 -11.45 -25.30
C ILE A 56 -1.06 -10.08 -24.77
N ALA A 57 -0.21 -9.08 -24.97
CA ALA A 57 -0.48 -7.73 -24.48
C ALA A 57 -1.64 -7.14 -25.30
N LYS A 58 -2.82 -6.98 -24.67
CA LYS A 58 -3.84 -6.11 -25.23
C LYS A 58 -3.34 -4.67 -25.16
N THR A 59 -3.16 -4.04 -26.32
CA THR A 59 -2.76 -2.64 -26.42
C THR A 59 -3.95 -1.76 -26.04
N GLU A 60 -4.14 -1.51 -24.75
CA GLU A 60 -5.00 -0.42 -24.28
C GLU A 60 -4.26 0.90 -24.50
N ASP A 61 -4.68 1.67 -25.50
CA ASP A 61 -4.19 3.03 -25.68
C ASP A 61 -5.11 4.01 -24.93
N LEU A 62 -4.61 4.52 -23.80
CA LEU A 62 -5.31 5.48 -22.95
C LEU A 62 -5.21 6.90 -23.55
N THR A 63 -5.63 7.10 -24.79
CA THR A 63 -5.41 8.33 -25.58
C THR A 63 -5.91 9.60 -24.88
N TRP A 64 -6.94 9.51 -24.04
CA TRP A 64 -7.46 10.62 -23.23
C TRP A 64 -6.44 11.25 -22.26
N LEU A 65 -5.37 10.53 -21.89
CA LEU A 65 -4.29 11.07 -21.05
C LEU A 65 -3.26 11.88 -21.84
N ASN A 66 -3.27 11.84 -23.18
CA ASN A 66 -2.29 12.56 -24.02
C ASN A 66 -2.34 14.09 -23.83
N GLN A 67 -3.50 14.63 -23.46
CA GLN A 67 -3.69 16.06 -23.20
C GLN A 67 -2.81 16.60 -22.05
N PHE A 68 -2.28 15.73 -21.19
CA PHE A 68 -1.46 16.11 -20.05
C PHE A 68 0.06 16.02 -20.31
N GLY A 69 0.48 15.84 -21.56
CA GLY A 69 1.91 15.80 -21.94
C GLY A 69 2.71 14.74 -21.17
N THR A 70 3.86 15.14 -20.62
CA THR A 70 4.76 14.22 -19.87
C THR A 70 4.11 13.62 -18.62
N LEU A 71 3.23 14.38 -17.95
CA LEU A 71 2.46 13.89 -16.81
C LEU A 71 1.52 12.76 -17.25
N GLY A 72 0.85 12.94 -18.38
CA GLY A 72 -0.01 11.94 -18.99
C GLY A 72 0.73 10.64 -19.29
N THR A 73 1.94 10.73 -19.85
CA THR A 73 2.79 9.57 -20.13
C THR A 73 3.11 8.76 -18.88
N PHE A 74 3.48 9.42 -17.78
CA PHE A 74 3.74 8.72 -16.51
C PHE A 74 2.47 8.09 -15.93
N LEU A 75 1.34 8.83 -15.90
CA LEU A 75 0.07 8.28 -15.43
C LEU A 75 -0.37 7.07 -16.26
N LYS A 76 -0.16 7.09 -17.59
CA LYS A 76 -0.42 5.94 -18.46
C LYS A 76 0.41 4.73 -18.03
N ASN A 77 1.69 4.93 -17.76
CA ASN A 77 2.58 3.86 -17.34
C ASN A 77 2.15 3.28 -15.98
N ASP A 78 1.80 4.14 -15.03
CA ASP A 78 1.29 3.71 -13.72
C ASP A 78 -0.02 2.90 -13.83
N ILE A 79 -0.99 3.38 -14.62
CA ILE A 79 -2.26 2.66 -14.83
C ILE A 79 -2.00 1.31 -15.51
N LYS A 80 -1.14 1.27 -16.52
CA LYS A 80 -0.74 0.01 -17.18
C LYS A 80 -0.03 -0.92 -16.20
N LEU A 81 0.85 -0.40 -15.35
CA LEU A 81 1.54 -1.16 -14.31
C LEU A 81 0.56 -1.77 -13.31
N ILE A 82 -0.46 -1.02 -12.88
CA ILE A 82 -1.50 -1.50 -11.97
C ILE A 82 -2.38 -2.56 -12.64
N LYS A 83 -2.76 -2.38 -13.91
CA LYS A 83 -3.61 -3.34 -14.62
C LYS A 83 -2.91 -4.65 -14.97
N ARG A 84 -1.65 -4.57 -15.43
CA ARG A 84 -0.90 -5.71 -15.98
C ARG A 84 -0.29 -6.61 -14.92
N ASN A 85 0.09 -6.08 -13.76
CA ASN A 85 0.82 -6.85 -12.76
C ASN A 85 -0.07 -7.25 -11.58
N LYS A 86 0.01 -8.53 -11.18
CA LYS A 86 -0.80 -9.06 -10.06
C LYS A 86 -0.48 -8.33 -8.76
N ARG A 87 0.81 -8.09 -8.47
CA ARG A 87 1.26 -7.47 -7.22
C ARG A 87 0.73 -6.05 -7.04
N SER A 88 0.93 -5.17 -8.02
CA SER A 88 0.44 -3.78 -7.98
C SER A 88 -1.09 -3.75 -7.89
N ARG A 89 -1.79 -4.55 -8.69
CA ARG A 89 -3.26 -4.68 -8.64
C ARG A 89 -3.74 -5.09 -7.25
N THR A 90 -3.14 -6.11 -6.67
CA THR A 90 -3.49 -6.57 -5.32
C THR A 90 -3.22 -5.48 -4.29
N THR A 91 -2.12 -4.74 -4.37
CA THR A 91 -1.87 -3.60 -3.46
C THR A 91 -2.96 -2.54 -3.56
N VAL A 92 -3.39 -2.17 -4.78
CA VAL A 92 -4.48 -1.21 -4.98
C VAL A 92 -5.81 -1.76 -4.45
N VAL A 93 -6.12 -3.04 -4.68
CA VAL A 93 -7.35 -3.65 -4.14
C VAL A 93 -7.31 -3.70 -2.61
N MET A 94 -6.18 -4.09 -2.01
CA MET A 94 -5.99 -4.09 -0.57
C MET A 94 -6.08 -2.68 0.03
N SER A 95 -5.71 -1.65 -0.74
CA SER A 95 -5.86 -0.27 -0.30
C SER A 95 -7.32 0.13 -0.06
N LEU A 96 -8.28 -0.53 -0.72
CA LEU A 96 -9.71 -0.32 -0.50
C LEU A 96 -10.16 -0.82 0.88
N LEU A 97 -9.46 -1.78 1.49
CA LEU A 97 -9.79 -2.26 2.83
C LEU A 97 -9.67 -1.16 3.89
N PHE A 98 -8.84 -0.15 3.65
CA PHE A 98 -8.71 1.00 4.52
C PHE A 98 -10.00 1.83 4.60
N LEU A 99 -10.88 1.78 3.59
CA LEU A 99 -12.20 2.39 3.66
C LEU A 99 -13.02 1.85 4.83
N PHE A 100 -12.86 0.57 5.17
CA PHE A 100 -13.58 -0.07 6.27
C PHE A 100 -12.91 0.14 7.63
N TYR A 101 -11.69 0.66 7.67
CA TYR A 101 -10.97 0.89 8.91
C TYR A 101 -11.68 1.92 9.81
N GLY A 102 -12.34 2.91 9.21
CA GLY A 102 -13.15 3.90 9.93
C GLY A 102 -14.33 3.30 10.70
N LEU A 103 -14.85 2.13 10.32
CA LEU A 103 -15.96 1.47 11.02
C LEU A 103 -15.58 1.09 12.46
N ILE A 104 -14.29 0.92 12.76
CA ILE A 104 -13.82 0.62 14.11
C ILE A 104 -13.91 1.86 15.01
N PHE A 105 -13.72 3.05 14.44
CA PHE A 105 -13.58 4.32 15.19
C PHE A 105 -14.84 5.20 15.18
N PHE A 106 -15.70 5.04 14.18
CA PHE A 106 -16.89 5.89 14.00
C PHE A 106 -18.19 5.26 14.51
N ARG A 107 -18.14 4.04 15.08
CA ARG A 107 -19.30 3.43 15.75
C ARG A 107 -19.64 4.18 17.03
N GLU A 108 -20.95 4.32 17.31
CA GLU A 108 -21.47 5.03 18.50
C GLU A 108 -20.93 4.47 19.82
N ASN A 109 -20.74 3.14 19.92
CA ASN A 109 -20.19 2.48 21.10
C ASN A 109 -18.65 2.36 21.08
N SER A 110 -17.94 3.12 20.25
CA SER A 110 -16.48 3.07 20.30
C SER A 110 -15.99 3.77 21.57
N HIS A 111 -15.35 3.03 22.47
CA HIS A 111 -14.64 3.60 23.64
C HIS A 111 -13.30 4.27 23.24
N GLN A 112 -13.16 4.70 21.99
CA GLN A 112 -11.91 5.23 21.46
C GLN A 112 -11.77 6.71 21.79
N PRO A 113 -10.55 7.20 22.11
CA PRO A 113 -10.30 8.61 22.31
C PRO A 113 -10.72 9.43 21.09
N GLU A 114 -11.26 10.63 21.31
CA GLU A 114 -11.72 11.50 20.22
C GLU A 114 -10.61 11.84 19.22
N VAL A 115 -9.36 11.94 19.70
CA VAL A 115 -8.17 12.16 18.88
C VAL A 115 -7.93 11.01 17.87
N MET A 116 -8.45 9.81 18.12
CA MET A 116 -8.35 8.69 17.17
C MET A 116 -9.30 8.82 15.98
N LYS A 117 -10.31 9.71 16.04
CA LYS A 117 -11.22 9.96 14.91
C LYS A 117 -10.48 10.60 13.73
N ILE A 118 -9.53 11.51 13.98
CA ILE A 118 -8.72 12.10 12.89
C ILE A 118 -7.81 11.06 12.23
N PHE A 119 -7.28 10.13 13.02
CA PHE A 119 -6.50 9.01 12.52
C PHE A 119 -7.34 8.14 11.60
N ALA A 120 -8.57 7.81 12.00
CA ALA A 120 -9.52 7.09 11.15
C ALA A 120 -9.79 7.84 9.82
N GLY A 121 -10.03 9.16 9.86
CA GLY A 121 -10.25 9.98 8.66
C GLY A 121 -9.07 9.95 7.68
N ILE A 122 -7.84 9.98 8.21
CA ILE A 122 -6.60 9.88 7.42
C ILE A 122 -6.44 8.49 6.80
N PHE A 123 -6.75 7.41 7.54
CA PHE A 123 -6.63 6.06 7.02
C PHE A 123 -7.67 5.77 5.95
N VAL A 124 -8.93 6.14 6.20
CA VAL A 124 -10.05 5.93 5.27
C VAL A 124 -9.79 6.59 3.92
N SER A 125 -9.31 7.83 3.92
CA SER A 125 -8.98 8.54 2.67
C SER A 125 -7.61 8.17 2.08
N GLY A 126 -6.68 7.69 2.91
CA GLY A 126 -5.27 7.52 2.57
C GLY A 126 -4.81 6.11 2.26
N GLY A 127 -5.71 5.11 2.18
CA GLY A 127 -5.34 3.70 1.97
C GLY A 127 -4.36 3.50 0.80
N PHE A 128 -4.63 4.13 -0.34
CA PHE A 128 -3.75 4.06 -1.50
C PHE A 128 -2.37 4.68 -1.23
N LEU A 129 -2.35 5.83 -0.56
CA LEU A 129 -1.13 6.56 -0.19
C LEU A 129 -0.24 5.71 0.73
N PHE A 130 -0.84 5.04 1.72
CA PHE A 130 -0.11 4.23 2.70
C PHE A 130 0.32 2.86 2.17
N THR A 131 -0.27 2.38 1.08
CA THR A 131 0.07 1.08 0.50
C THR A 131 0.90 1.26 -0.77
N PHE A 132 0.26 1.64 -1.87
CA PHE A 132 0.92 1.81 -3.16
C PHE A 132 1.88 3.01 -3.15
N GLY A 133 1.47 4.13 -2.55
CA GLY A 133 2.22 5.38 -2.52
C GLY A 133 3.63 5.23 -1.91
N GLN A 134 3.76 4.46 -0.83
CA GLN A 134 5.04 4.25 -0.13
C GLN A 134 6.14 3.64 -1.01
N PHE A 135 5.75 2.88 -2.03
CA PHE A 135 6.66 2.16 -2.92
C PHE A 135 6.75 2.76 -4.32
N VAL A 136 6.30 4.00 -4.50
CA VAL A 136 6.23 4.68 -5.81
C VAL A 136 7.49 4.50 -6.67
N PRO A 137 8.72 4.80 -6.19
CA PRO A 137 9.91 4.61 -7.01
C PRO A 137 10.28 3.14 -7.25
N SER A 138 9.87 2.26 -6.34
CA SER A 138 10.17 0.83 -6.39
C SER A 138 9.30 0.09 -7.40
N TRP A 139 8.07 0.56 -7.64
CA TRP A 139 7.22 0.05 -8.73
C TRP A 139 7.88 0.25 -10.09
N ASP A 140 8.62 1.34 -10.27
CA ASP A 140 9.33 1.67 -11.52
C ASP A 140 10.71 1.00 -11.63
N SER A 141 11.12 0.18 -10.64
CA SER A 141 12.50 -0.32 -10.50
C SER A 141 13.06 -1.01 -11.74
N SER A 142 12.25 -1.78 -12.47
CA SER A 142 12.70 -2.53 -13.65
C SER A 142 13.14 -1.66 -14.84
N TYR A 143 12.54 -0.47 -15.01
CA TYR A 143 12.88 0.47 -16.09
C TYR A 143 13.44 1.80 -15.57
N TYR A 144 13.69 1.89 -14.26
CA TYR A 144 14.25 3.07 -13.63
C TYR A 144 15.56 3.53 -14.29
N PRO A 145 16.53 2.66 -14.66
CA PRO A 145 17.75 3.11 -15.34
C PRO A 145 17.48 3.79 -16.68
N LEU A 146 16.53 3.26 -17.47
CA LEU A 146 16.13 3.85 -18.74
C LEU A 146 15.46 5.20 -18.53
N MET A 147 14.51 5.29 -17.58
CA MET A 147 13.84 6.54 -17.23
C MET A 147 14.84 7.63 -16.83
N MET A 148 15.90 7.24 -16.11
CA MET A 148 16.97 8.11 -15.63
C MET A 148 17.99 8.54 -16.69
N SER A 149 17.97 7.94 -17.88
CA SER A 149 18.76 8.35 -19.04
C SER A 149 17.99 9.26 -20.01
N GLN A 150 16.66 9.32 -19.88
CA GLN A 150 15.82 10.21 -20.68
C GLN A 150 15.89 11.65 -20.15
N ASN A 151 15.56 12.62 -21.01
CA ASN A 151 15.46 14.02 -20.65
C ASN A 151 14.14 14.31 -19.90
N ILE A 152 14.01 13.77 -18.69
CA ILE A 152 12.83 13.93 -17.84
C ILE A 152 13.24 14.59 -16.52
N SER A 153 12.55 15.67 -16.15
CA SER A 153 12.77 16.32 -14.87
C SER A 153 12.21 15.47 -13.73
N TYR A 154 12.98 15.34 -12.65
CA TYR A 154 12.52 14.70 -11.42
C TYR A 154 11.28 15.39 -10.84
N LYS A 155 11.19 16.72 -10.98
CA LYS A 155 9.98 17.47 -10.59
C LYS A 155 8.74 17.02 -11.37
N GLY A 156 8.87 16.77 -12.68
CA GLY A 156 7.77 16.24 -13.51
C GLY A 156 7.36 14.83 -13.10
N TYR A 157 8.34 13.96 -12.83
CA TYR A 157 8.11 12.62 -12.28
C TYR A 157 7.37 12.68 -10.94
N LEU A 158 7.87 13.48 -9.98
CA LEU A 158 7.24 13.66 -8.66
C LEU A 158 5.81 14.20 -8.78
N SER A 159 5.59 15.16 -9.67
CA SER A 159 4.27 15.72 -9.94
C SER A 159 3.28 14.67 -10.44
N SER A 160 3.69 13.80 -11.36
CA SER A 160 2.83 12.72 -11.85
C SER A 160 2.44 11.75 -10.73
N LYS A 161 3.41 11.32 -9.92
CA LYS A 161 3.15 10.41 -8.80
C LYS A 161 2.29 11.04 -7.71
N TRP A 162 2.48 12.33 -7.45
CA TRP A 162 1.61 13.08 -6.56
C TRP A 162 0.17 13.13 -7.08
N TRP A 163 -0.03 13.45 -8.37
CA TRP A 163 -1.36 13.47 -8.98
C TRP A 163 -2.08 12.11 -8.91
N LEU A 164 -1.33 11.03 -9.10
CA LEU A 164 -1.85 9.69 -8.93
C LEU A 164 -2.35 9.45 -7.49
N ILE A 165 -1.61 9.91 -6.48
CA ILE A 165 -2.05 9.88 -5.07
C ILE A 165 -3.29 10.77 -4.86
N VAL A 166 -3.33 11.98 -5.43
CA VAL A 166 -4.47 12.89 -5.32
C VAL A 166 -5.74 12.25 -5.88
N ILE A 167 -5.68 11.70 -7.09
CA ILE A 167 -6.81 11.04 -7.74
C ILE A 167 -7.30 9.86 -6.90
N ALA A 168 -6.39 9.01 -6.42
CA ALA A 168 -6.76 7.86 -5.60
C ALA A 168 -7.37 8.27 -4.25
N THR A 169 -6.83 9.33 -3.61
CA THR A 169 -7.36 9.88 -2.35
C THR A 169 -8.75 10.48 -2.56
N PHE A 170 -8.95 11.20 -3.67
CA PHE A 170 -10.24 11.77 -4.05
C PHE A 170 -11.30 10.68 -4.28
N ILE A 171 -10.98 9.65 -5.06
CA ILE A 171 -11.87 8.49 -5.26
C ILE A 171 -12.19 7.82 -3.92
N SER A 172 -11.18 7.59 -3.07
CA SER A 172 -11.40 6.97 -1.75
C SER A 172 -12.30 7.82 -0.86
N THR A 173 -12.19 9.15 -0.93
CA THR A 173 -13.03 10.08 -0.17
C THR A 173 -14.48 10.04 -0.66
N ILE A 174 -14.70 9.97 -1.97
CA ILE A 174 -16.06 9.79 -2.56
C ILE A 174 -16.65 8.45 -2.14
N LEU A 175 -15.88 7.37 -2.22
CA LEU A 175 -16.32 6.05 -1.79
C LEU A 175 -16.64 6.03 -0.30
N ALA A 176 -15.93 6.80 0.52
CA ALA A 176 -16.20 6.97 1.94
C ALA A 176 -17.46 7.81 2.25
N SER A 177 -18.21 8.29 1.25
CA SER A 177 -19.47 9.02 1.46
C SER A 177 -20.51 8.23 2.24
N PHE A 178 -20.47 6.88 2.25
CA PHE A 178 -21.36 6.08 3.09
C PHE A 178 -21.20 6.36 4.59
N TYR A 179 -20.07 6.94 5.03
CA TYR A 179 -19.90 7.35 6.43
C TYR A 179 -20.79 8.52 6.85
N LEU A 180 -21.45 9.21 5.90
CA LEU A 180 -22.50 10.18 6.21
C LEU A 180 -23.63 9.59 7.07
N TYR A 181 -23.85 8.27 6.99
CA TYR A 181 -24.79 7.55 7.86
C TYR A 181 -24.47 7.73 9.36
N TYR A 182 -23.19 7.81 9.73
CA TYR A 182 -22.74 8.02 11.11
C TYR A 182 -22.71 9.50 11.53
N GLY A 183 -23.12 10.41 10.63
CA GLY A 183 -23.24 11.84 10.89
C GLY A 183 -22.26 12.70 10.10
N TRP A 184 -22.60 13.99 10.01
CA TRP A 184 -21.86 14.97 9.22
C TRP A 184 -20.43 15.18 9.72
N GLN A 185 -20.23 15.28 11.05
CA GLN A 185 -18.91 15.43 11.66
C GLN A 185 -17.94 14.29 11.28
N VAL A 186 -18.43 13.06 11.13
CA VAL A 186 -17.61 11.91 10.74
C VAL A 186 -17.09 12.10 9.32
N TYR A 187 -18.00 12.40 8.38
CA TYR A 187 -17.61 12.62 6.99
C TYR A 187 -16.69 13.84 6.83
N LEU A 188 -16.94 14.92 7.59
CA LEU A 188 -16.06 16.08 7.64
C LEU A 188 -14.65 15.68 8.09
N THR A 189 -14.52 14.85 9.11
CA THR A 189 -13.22 14.32 9.57
C THR A 189 -12.49 13.54 8.47
N ILE A 190 -13.20 12.78 7.64
CA ILE A 190 -12.63 12.07 6.49
C ILE A 190 -12.15 13.06 5.43
N ILE A 191 -12.93 14.10 5.11
CA ILE A 191 -12.52 15.17 4.18
C ILE A 191 -11.26 15.88 4.69
N VAL A 192 -11.19 16.22 5.97
CA VAL A 192 -10.00 16.81 6.59
C VAL A 192 -8.79 15.88 6.44
N GLY A 193 -8.98 14.59 6.73
CA GLY A 193 -7.96 13.57 6.51
C GLY A 193 -7.49 13.50 5.06
N ALA A 194 -8.40 13.61 4.10
CA ALA A 194 -8.09 13.61 2.67
C ALA A 194 -7.26 14.83 2.26
N ILE A 195 -7.63 16.03 2.73
CA ILE A 195 -6.87 17.27 2.49
C ILE A 195 -5.46 17.15 3.08
N TYR A 196 -5.34 16.64 4.31
CA TYR A 196 -4.04 16.39 4.93
C TYR A 196 -3.21 15.34 4.17
N ASN A 197 -3.85 14.30 3.65
CA ASN A 197 -3.19 13.27 2.85
C ASN A 197 -2.61 13.82 1.55
N ILE A 198 -3.42 14.59 0.82
CA ILE A 198 -3.03 15.28 -0.41
C ILE A 198 -1.91 16.29 -0.13
N GLY A 199 -2.04 17.05 0.96
CA GLY A 199 -1.19 18.20 1.27
C GLY A 199 0.11 17.88 1.98
N VAL A 200 0.14 16.94 2.93
CA VAL A 200 1.33 16.68 3.77
C VAL A 200 1.82 15.25 3.62
N ASN A 201 0.94 14.25 3.80
CA ASN A 201 1.39 12.86 3.75
C ASN A 201 1.94 12.45 2.39
N SER A 202 1.41 13.00 1.29
CA SER A 202 1.91 12.75 -0.05
C SER A 202 3.37 13.19 -0.20
N HIS A 203 3.75 14.35 0.34
CA HIS A 203 5.12 14.84 0.35
C HIS A 203 6.04 13.94 1.15
N LEU A 204 5.61 13.52 2.34
CA LEU A 204 6.39 12.64 3.20
C LEU A 204 6.53 11.23 2.59
N VAL A 205 5.53 10.78 1.84
CA VAL A 205 5.58 9.51 1.10
C VAL A 205 6.54 9.60 -0.07
N LEU A 206 6.48 10.64 -0.87
CA LEU A 206 7.41 10.86 -1.98
C LEU A 206 8.84 11.05 -1.46
N LEU A 207 9.03 11.76 -0.35
CA LEU A 207 10.33 11.86 0.31
C LEU A 207 10.85 10.48 0.77
N GLY A 208 9.99 9.67 1.41
CA GLY A 208 10.35 8.31 1.81
C GLY A 208 10.69 7.40 0.63
N GLY A 209 10.04 7.61 -0.51
CA GLY A 209 10.36 6.94 -1.76
C GLY A 209 11.80 7.18 -2.21
N ALA A 210 12.34 8.39 -2.03
CA ALA A 210 13.74 8.71 -2.39
C ALA A 210 14.76 7.79 -1.70
N TYR A 211 14.45 7.37 -0.47
CA TYR A 211 15.30 6.51 0.33
C TYR A 211 15.01 5.02 0.11
N THR A 212 13.85 4.67 -0.45
CA THR A 212 13.41 3.28 -0.61
C THR A 212 14.05 2.67 -1.85
N LYS A 213 15.10 1.88 -1.61
CA LYS A 213 15.97 1.30 -2.66
C LYS A 213 15.74 -0.19 -2.87
N THR A 214 14.54 -0.67 -2.55
CA THR A 214 14.19 -2.09 -2.65
C THR A 214 13.48 -2.35 -3.97
N PRO A 215 14.04 -3.15 -4.89
CA PRO A 215 13.36 -3.49 -6.13
C PRO A 215 12.11 -4.32 -5.82
N ILE A 216 11.06 -4.11 -6.60
CA ILE A 216 9.82 -4.87 -6.51
C ILE A 216 9.77 -5.85 -7.67
N ASP A 217 9.77 -7.13 -7.34
CA ASP A 217 9.40 -8.17 -8.29
C ASP A 217 7.87 -8.10 -8.52
N LEU A 218 7.50 -7.81 -9.77
CA LEU A 218 6.11 -7.64 -10.20
C LEU A 218 5.38 -8.98 -10.44
N GLU A 219 6.14 -10.05 -10.69
CA GLU A 219 5.64 -11.39 -10.98
C GLU A 219 5.52 -12.25 -9.71
N SER A 220 6.39 -12.00 -8.73
CA SER A 220 6.30 -12.65 -7.42
C SER A 220 5.10 -12.15 -6.62
N SER A 221 4.32 -13.11 -6.11
CA SER A 221 3.23 -12.87 -5.16
C SER A 221 3.68 -12.93 -3.69
N LYS A 222 4.99 -13.07 -3.44
CA LYS A 222 5.54 -12.98 -2.09
C LYS A 222 5.29 -11.55 -1.59
N GLY A 223 4.47 -11.44 -0.54
CA GLY A 223 4.01 -10.15 -0.03
C GLY A 223 5.17 -9.26 0.42
N ALA A 224 4.95 -7.94 0.43
CA ALA A 224 5.93 -6.94 0.87
C ALA A 224 6.46 -7.15 2.31
N PHE A 225 5.82 -8.02 3.10
CA PHE A 225 6.24 -8.40 4.46
C PHE A 225 7.15 -9.64 4.53
N GLY A 226 7.27 -10.42 3.44
CA GLY A 226 8.11 -11.61 3.39
C GLY A 226 9.57 -11.33 3.00
N ASP A 227 9.81 -10.21 2.32
CA ASP A 227 11.15 -9.79 1.92
C ASP A 227 11.81 -9.00 3.05
N LYS A 228 12.64 -9.69 3.86
CA LYS A 228 13.47 -9.10 4.93
C LYS A 228 14.35 -7.91 4.50
N LYS A 229 14.44 -7.64 3.19
CA LYS A 229 15.16 -6.50 2.60
C LYS A 229 14.37 -5.17 2.62
N ALA A 230 13.08 -5.19 2.97
CA ALA A 230 12.19 -4.02 2.92
C ALA A 230 12.29 -3.06 4.12
N PHE A 231 13.19 -3.31 5.07
CA PHE A 231 13.34 -2.45 6.25
C PHE A 231 14.28 -1.28 5.95
N ASN A 232 13.70 -0.13 5.62
CA ASN A 232 14.42 1.12 5.45
C ASN A 232 14.17 2.04 6.65
N THR A 233 15.17 2.18 7.51
CA THR A 233 15.12 3.01 8.73
C THR A 233 14.72 4.46 8.41
N SER A 234 15.20 5.03 7.31
CA SER A 234 14.85 6.39 6.90
C SER A 234 13.38 6.50 6.48
N ALA A 235 12.86 5.50 5.76
CA ALA A 235 11.44 5.46 5.40
C ALA A 235 10.54 5.26 6.62
N MET A 236 10.98 4.44 7.60
CA MET A 236 10.29 4.22 8.87
C MET A 236 10.29 5.47 9.76
N LEU A 237 11.40 6.21 9.86
CA LEU A 237 11.42 7.48 10.57
C LEU A 237 10.43 8.48 9.97
N LEU A 238 10.27 8.45 8.66
CA LEU A 238 9.27 9.27 7.95
C LEU A 238 7.82 8.78 8.13
N THR A 239 7.56 7.58 8.69
CA THR A 239 6.19 7.18 9.05
C THR A 239 5.70 7.82 10.34
N LEU A 240 6.60 8.13 11.28
CA LEU A 240 6.24 8.79 12.54
C LEU A 240 5.52 10.14 12.32
N PRO A 241 6.08 11.12 11.58
CA PRO A 241 5.41 12.40 11.36
C PRO A 241 4.13 12.25 10.55
N LYS A 242 4.04 11.27 9.63
CA LYS A 242 2.81 11.02 8.85
C LYS A 242 1.60 10.68 9.74
N LEU A 243 1.84 9.93 10.82
CA LEU A 243 0.80 9.43 11.71
C LEU A 243 0.60 10.32 12.93
N LEU A 244 1.68 10.81 13.54
CA LEU A 244 1.62 11.57 14.80
C LEU A 244 1.28 13.04 14.59
N LEU A 245 1.83 13.70 13.57
CA LEU A 245 1.60 15.14 13.35
C LEU A 245 0.10 15.51 13.28
N PRO A 246 -0.76 14.81 12.52
CA PRO A 246 -2.17 15.19 12.45
C PRO A 246 -2.92 14.93 13.76
N ILE A 247 -2.55 13.87 14.49
CA ILE A 247 -3.08 13.57 15.83
C ILE A 247 -2.71 14.69 16.80
N LEU A 248 -1.46 15.14 16.77
CA LEU A 248 -0.96 16.23 17.61
C LEU A 248 -1.65 17.55 17.30
N LEU A 249 -1.80 17.90 16.01
CA LEU A 249 -2.49 19.11 15.58
C LEU A 249 -3.97 19.11 16.00
N TYR A 250 -4.65 18.00 15.77
CA TYR A 250 -6.05 17.84 16.17
C TYR A 250 -6.20 17.89 17.68
N GLY A 251 -5.36 17.17 18.43
CA GLY A 251 -5.36 17.15 19.89
C GLY A 251 -5.08 18.53 20.48
N ALA A 252 -4.12 19.27 19.92
CA ALA A 252 -3.81 20.63 20.36
C ALA A 252 -5.01 21.57 20.17
N GLY A 253 -5.63 21.60 18.98
CA GLY A 253 -6.80 22.45 18.74
C GLY A 253 -8.02 22.04 19.58
N SER A 254 -8.20 20.73 19.78
CA SER A 254 -9.30 20.19 20.59
C SER A 254 -9.16 20.54 22.07
N TRP A 255 -7.93 20.50 22.60
CA TRP A 255 -7.64 20.85 23.99
C TRP A 255 -7.79 22.36 24.26
N ILE A 256 -7.45 23.21 23.29
CA ILE A 256 -7.55 24.67 23.44
C ILE A 256 -9.02 25.13 23.47
N MET A 257 -9.88 24.55 22.65
CA MET A 257 -11.25 25.05 22.53
C MET A 257 -12.29 23.97 22.23
N ASN A 258 -12.22 23.35 21.06
CA ASN A 258 -13.20 22.33 20.64
C ASN A 258 -12.67 21.47 19.48
N PRO A 259 -13.31 20.31 19.22
CA PRO A 259 -12.95 19.41 18.12
C PRO A 259 -12.89 20.10 16.74
N ASN A 260 -13.72 21.11 16.49
CA ASN A 260 -13.74 21.83 15.22
C ASN A 260 -12.46 22.65 15.00
N LEU A 261 -11.90 23.24 16.06
CA LEU A 261 -10.61 23.92 16.00
C LEU A 261 -9.47 22.93 15.71
N GLY A 262 -9.53 21.73 16.31
CA GLY A 262 -8.63 20.63 15.98
C GLY A 262 -8.68 20.26 14.48
N LEU A 263 -9.88 20.12 13.92
CA LEU A 263 -10.05 19.88 12.48
C LEU A 263 -9.49 21.04 11.65
N ALA A 264 -9.73 22.29 12.06
CA ALA A 264 -9.24 23.47 11.37
C ALA A 264 -7.69 23.48 11.28
N PHE A 265 -6.99 23.16 12.37
CA PHE A 265 -5.52 23.07 12.35
C PHE A 265 -5.01 22.05 11.34
N VAL A 266 -5.66 20.88 11.27
CA VAL A 266 -5.27 19.83 10.33
C VAL A 266 -5.56 20.24 8.87
N VAL A 267 -6.72 20.85 8.61
CA VAL A 267 -7.07 21.36 7.27
C VAL A 267 -6.09 22.44 6.83
N ILE A 268 -5.85 23.46 7.68
CA ILE A 268 -4.93 24.56 7.38
C ILE A 268 -3.54 24.00 7.04
N THR A 269 -3.06 23.05 7.83
CA THR A 269 -1.76 22.40 7.59
C THR A 269 -1.74 21.65 6.26
N GLY A 270 -2.82 20.91 5.94
CA GLY A 270 -2.99 20.25 4.64
C GLY A 270 -2.99 21.24 3.46
N LEU A 271 -3.74 22.34 3.59
CA LEU A 271 -3.81 23.39 2.56
C LEU A 271 -2.47 24.10 2.37
N LEU A 272 -1.74 24.39 3.45
CA LEU A 272 -0.38 24.94 3.37
C LEU A 272 0.57 23.96 2.67
N GLY A 273 0.49 22.68 3.00
CA GLY A 273 1.26 21.63 2.33
C GLY A 273 0.98 21.57 0.83
N PHE A 274 -0.29 21.69 0.44
CA PHE A 274 -0.70 21.79 -0.97
C PHE A 274 -0.17 23.06 -1.65
N ALA A 275 -0.33 24.22 -1.01
CA ALA A 275 0.09 25.51 -1.55
C ALA A 275 1.62 25.59 -1.75
N PHE A 276 2.40 24.99 -0.85
CA PHE A 276 3.86 24.94 -0.95
C PHE A 276 4.41 23.74 -1.72
N ARG A 277 3.56 22.95 -2.39
CA ARG A 277 3.94 21.74 -3.11
C ARG A 277 5.17 21.92 -4.00
N ASP A 278 5.18 22.96 -4.82
CA ASP A 278 6.27 23.17 -5.78
C ASP A 278 7.61 23.48 -5.10
N LYS A 279 7.59 24.18 -3.95
CA LYS A 279 8.80 24.43 -3.14
C LYS A 279 9.29 23.15 -2.48
N VAL A 280 8.37 22.33 -1.96
CA VAL A 280 8.71 21.03 -1.36
C VAL A 280 9.26 20.08 -2.42
N PHE A 281 8.68 20.03 -3.61
CA PHE A 281 9.16 19.20 -4.72
C PHE A 281 10.57 19.60 -5.16
N SER A 282 10.89 20.89 -5.22
CA SER A 282 12.26 21.33 -5.51
C SER A 282 13.27 20.87 -4.45
N LYS A 283 12.85 20.72 -3.18
CA LYS A 283 13.71 20.14 -2.12
C LYS A 283 13.84 18.62 -2.27
N ILE A 284 12.72 17.92 -2.47
CA ILE A 284 12.70 16.47 -2.67
C ILE A 284 13.51 16.09 -3.92
N GLU A 285 13.42 16.87 -4.99
CA GLU A 285 14.18 16.67 -6.23
C GLU A 285 15.69 16.64 -5.98
N LYS A 286 16.22 17.51 -5.10
CA LYS A 286 17.65 17.50 -4.76
C LYS A 286 18.08 16.17 -4.13
N ILE A 287 17.22 15.60 -3.28
CA ILE A 287 17.45 14.30 -2.63
C ILE A 287 17.37 13.17 -3.66
N TYR A 288 16.38 13.19 -4.55
CA TYR A 288 16.31 12.20 -5.65
C TYR A 288 17.54 12.26 -6.56
N LYS A 289 18.09 13.45 -6.81
CA LYS A 289 19.33 13.62 -7.58
C LYS A 289 20.54 13.06 -6.83
N SER A 290 20.68 13.31 -5.52
CA SER A 290 21.79 12.76 -4.74
C SER A 290 21.72 11.24 -4.62
N GLU A 291 20.53 10.68 -4.45
CA GLU A 291 20.31 9.24 -4.30
C GLU A 291 20.29 8.47 -5.63
N LYS A 292 20.25 9.18 -6.78
CA LYS A 292 20.07 8.61 -8.13
C LYS A 292 20.91 7.36 -8.38
N TYR A 293 22.22 7.46 -8.19
CA TYR A 293 23.15 6.38 -8.53
C TYR A 293 23.03 5.19 -7.57
N ALA A 294 22.85 5.46 -6.28
CA ALA A 294 22.62 4.41 -5.29
C ALA A 294 21.33 3.64 -5.58
N THR A 295 20.26 4.34 -5.97
CA THR A 295 18.98 3.72 -6.35
C THR A 295 19.12 2.89 -7.63
N ILE A 296 19.81 3.40 -8.66
CA ILE A 296 20.08 2.62 -9.89
C ILE A 296 20.87 1.35 -9.58
N ALA A 297 21.91 1.44 -8.74
CA ALA A 297 22.71 0.28 -8.35
C ALA A 297 21.88 -0.76 -7.58
N ALA A 298 21.05 -0.32 -6.63
CA ALA A 298 20.20 -1.20 -5.85
C ALA A 298 19.14 -1.91 -6.71
N TYR A 299 18.54 -1.22 -7.68
CA TYR A 299 17.54 -1.83 -8.57
C TYR A 299 18.10 -2.79 -9.62
N LYS A 300 19.42 -2.76 -9.86
CA LYS A 300 20.10 -3.76 -10.71
C LYS A 300 20.36 -5.08 -9.99
N GLN A 301 20.40 -5.08 -8.66
CA GLN A 301 20.59 -6.29 -7.85
C GLN A 301 19.24 -7.02 -7.70
N LYS A 302 18.88 -7.86 -8.68
CA LYS A 302 17.72 -8.77 -8.61
C LYS A 302 18.08 -10.02 -7.82
#